data_AF-B7VPU9-F1
#
_entry.id   AF-B7VPU9-F1
#
_cell.length_a   1.000
_cell.length_b   1.000
_cell.length_c   1.000
_cell.angle_alpha   90.00
_cell.angle_beta   90.00
_cell.angle_gamma   90.00
#
_symmetry.space_group_name_H-M   'P 1'
#
loop_
_entity.id
_entity.type
_entity.pdbx_description
1 polymer ?
#
loop_
_entity_poly.entity_id
_entity_poly.type
_entity_poly.pdbx_seq_one_letter_code
_entity_poly.pdbx_strand_id
1 'polypeptide(L)'
;MDVISIIIVVLCATFVFPALFGLFELKTSKLKAIIEVEGNQITIRKLAVERFLSLKGSTICTTSIVRIQFVKDPIGGTCVTLFNESDGALDFWVPEHLIKGVKSELVSACPYAQFVEI
;
A
#
# COMPACT_ATOMS: atom_id res chain seq x y z
N MET A 1 4.56 -38.20 23.96
CA MET A 1 3.81 -36.97 23.62
C MET A 1 4.61 -36.07 22.67
N ASP A 2 5.95 -36.15 22.65
CA ASP A 2 6.81 -35.32 21.80
C ASP A 2 6.75 -35.61 20.30
N VAL A 3 6.62 -36.87 19.88
CA VAL A 3 6.63 -37.23 18.46
C VAL A 3 5.42 -36.65 17.71
N ILE A 4 4.24 -36.66 18.35
CA ILE A 4 3.02 -36.07 17.79
C ILE A 4 3.18 -34.56 17.65
N SER A 5 3.74 -33.89 18.67
CA SER A 5 4.03 -32.45 18.63
C SER A 5 5.02 -32.09 17.54
N ILE A 6 6.08 -32.88 17.33
CA ILE A 6 7.07 -32.68 16.27
C ILE A 6 6.41 -32.81 14.89
N ILE A 7 5.57 -33.83 14.69
CA ILE A 7 4.85 -34.03 13.42
C ILE A 7 3.93 -32.83 13.13
N ILE A 8 3.21 -32.33 14.13
CA ILE A 8 2.36 -31.13 13.98
C ILE A 8 3.19 -29.90 13.61
N VAL A 9 4.33 -29.68 14.27
CA VAL A 9 5.22 -28.54 13.97
C VAL A 9 5.76 -28.64 12.54
N VAL A 10 6.19 -29.82 12.10
CA VAL A 10 6.71 -30.04 10.74
C VAL A 10 5.62 -29.81 9.70
N LEU A 11 4.40 -30.31 9.92
CA LEU A 11 3.27 -30.07 9.02
C LEU A 11 2.86 -28.59 8.97
N CYS A 12 2.84 -27.90 10.11
CA CYS A 12 2.58 -26.46 10.12
C CYS A 12 3.68 -25.68 9.36
N ALA A 13 4.94 -26.04 9.53
CA ALA A 13 6.05 -25.38 8.83
C ALA A 13 6.00 -25.60 7.31
N THR A 14 5.58 -26.78 6.84
CA THR A 14 5.54 -27.10 5.41
C THR A 14 4.29 -26.63 4.69
N PHE A 15 3.15 -26.51 5.38
CA PHE A 15 1.88 -26.11 4.75
C PHE A 15 1.44 -24.69 5.12
N VAL A 16 1.51 -24.32 6.40
CA VAL A 16 0.97 -23.05 6.88
C VAL A 16 1.90 -21.90 6.54
N PHE A 17 3.21 -22.09 6.73
CA PHE A 17 4.19 -21.02 6.46
C PHE A 17 4.23 -20.60 4.97
N PRO A 18 4.30 -21.53 3.99
CA PRO A 18 4.31 -21.14 2.58
C PRO A 18 2.99 -20.53 2.13
N ALA A 19 1.85 -21.02 2.64
CA ALA A 19 0.55 -20.45 2.33
C ALA A 19 0.42 -19.01 2.83
N LEU A 20 0.83 -18.75 4.08
CA LEU A 20 0.83 -17.40 4.65
C LEU A 20 1.81 -16.48 3.91
N PHE A 21 2.99 -16.98 3.55
CA PHE A 21 3.98 -16.22 2.80
C PHE A 21 3.47 -15.85 1.40
N GLY A 22 2.87 -16.79 0.67
CA GLY A 22 2.27 -16.51 -0.64
C GLY A 22 1.10 -15.52 -0.56
N LEU A 23 0.26 -15.61 0.48
CA LEU A 23 -0.79 -14.61 0.74
C LEU A 23 -0.22 -13.22 1.03
N PHE A 24 0.90 -13.15 1.75
CA PHE A 24 1.59 -11.90 2.04
C PHE A 24 2.21 -11.30 0.78
N GLU A 25 2.91 -12.08 -0.03
CA GLU A 25 3.45 -11.67 -1.33
C GLU A 25 2.37 -11.16 -2.29
N LEU A 26 1.21 -11.82 -2.32
CA LEU A 26 0.09 -11.39 -3.15
C LEU A 26 -0.48 -10.04 -2.68
N LYS A 27 -0.52 -9.82 -1.36
CA LYS A 27 -0.98 -8.56 -0.77
C LYS A 27 0.01 -7.42 -1.02
N THR A 28 1.31 -7.68 -0.87
CA THR A 28 2.36 -6.68 -1.15
C THR A 28 2.45 -6.38 -2.65
N SER A 29 2.27 -7.37 -3.52
CA SER A 29 2.18 -7.16 -4.98
C SER A 29 1.00 -6.25 -5.35
N LYS A 30 -0.19 -6.50 -4.78
CA LYS A 30 -1.36 -5.63 -4.98
C LYS A 30 -1.17 -4.21 -4.45
N LEU A 31 -0.44 -4.07 -3.34
CA LEU A 31 -0.11 -2.76 -2.77
C LEU A 31 0.90 -1.99 -3.66
N LYS A 32 1.99 -2.66 -4.05
CA LYS A 32 3.01 -2.13 -4.98
C LYS A 32 2.45 -1.76 -6.34
N ALA A 33 1.37 -2.43 -6.76
CA ALA A 33 0.67 -2.07 -7.98
C ALA A 33 -0.02 -0.69 -7.89
N ILE A 34 -0.32 -0.16 -6.71
CA ILE A 34 -0.99 1.14 -6.51
C ILE A 34 0.02 2.24 -6.15
N ILE A 35 0.88 1.94 -5.17
CA ILE A 35 1.89 2.84 -4.62
C ILE A 35 3.18 2.07 -4.45
N GLU A 36 4.26 2.65 -4.94
CA GLU A 36 5.61 2.13 -4.87
C GLU A 36 6.49 3.19 -4.23
N VAL A 37 7.07 2.87 -3.06
CA VAL A 37 7.95 3.78 -2.33
C VAL A 37 9.39 3.35 -2.58
N GLU A 38 10.17 4.23 -3.22
CA GLU A 38 11.59 4.02 -3.50
C GLU A 38 12.39 5.19 -2.94
N GLY A 39 12.98 4.98 -1.76
CA GLY A 39 13.77 6.00 -1.07
C GLY A 39 12.93 7.24 -0.77
N ASN A 40 13.27 8.37 -1.42
CA ASN A 40 12.60 9.66 -1.23
C ASN A 40 11.49 9.93 -2.26
N GLN A 41 11.05 8.91 -3.00
CA GLN A 41 10.06 9.04 -4.05
C GLN A 41 8.90 8.05 -3.84
N ILE A 42 7.69 8.53 -4.07
CA ILE A 42 6.49 7.70 -4.16
C ILE A 42 6.03 7.73 -5.62
N THR A 43 5.92 6.57 -6.23
CA THR A 43 5.30 6.39 -7.54
C THR A 43 3.88 5.89 -7.37
N ILE A 44 2.92 6.59 -7.96
CA ILE A 44 1.50 6.30 -7.89
C ILE A 44 1.00 5.90 -9.27
N ARG A 45 0.44 4.70 -9.37
CA ARG A 45 -0.19 4.19 -10.60
C ARG A 45 -1.71 4.40 -10.46
N LYS A 46 -2.19 5.51 -11.02
CA LYS A 46 -3.58 5.96 -10.89
C LYS A 46 -4.54 5.08 -11.67
N LEU A 47 -4.17 4.73 -12.90
CA LEU A 47 -5.06 4.02 -13.83
C LEU A 47 -4.91 2.51 -13.68
N ALA A 48 -6.00 1.76 -13.78
CA ALA A 48 -5.97 0.29 -13.78
C ALA A 48 -5.02 -0.27 -14.85
N VAL A 49 -4.91 0.42 -16.00
CA VAL A 49 -3.97 0.09 -17.08
C VAL A 49 -2.52 0.25 -16.65
N GLU A 50 -2.18 1.31 -15.91
CA GLU A 50 -0.82 1.50 -15.36
C GLU A 50 -0.48 0.41 -14.34
N ARG A 51 -1.46 -0.01 -13.54
CA ARG A 51 -1.30 -1.10 -12.57
C ARG A 51 -1.10 -2.45 -13.26
N PHE A 52 -1.88 -2.73 -14.31
CA PHE A 52 -1.86 -4.00 -15.02
C PHE A 52 -0.64 -4.15 -15.93
N LEU A 53 -0.26 -3.10 -16.64
CA LEU A 53 0.87 -3.09 -17.58
C LEU A 53 2.19 -2.66 -16.93
N SER A 54 2.21 -2.43 -15.62
CA SER A 54 3.37 -1.89 -14.89
C SER A 54 3.96 -0.63 -15.53
N LEU A 55 3.10 0.26 -16.03
CA LEU A 55 3.56 1.52 -16.63
C LEU A 55 4.04 2.48 -15.54
N LYS A 56 4.95 3.38 -15.94
CA LYS A 56 5.49 4.40 -15.05
C LYS A 56 4.36 5.34 -14.61
N GLY A 57 4.06 5.32 -13.31
CA GLY A 57 3.04 6.16 -12.69
C GLY A 57 3.52 7.60 -12.49
N SER A 58 2.70 8.39 -11.80
CA SER A 58 3.10 9.73 -11.34
C SER A 58 4.03 9.62 -10.14
N THR A 59 5.22 10.17 -10.25
CA THR A 59 6.21 10.16 -9.16
C THR A 59 6.21 11.49 -8.43
N ILE A 60 6.21 11.44 -7.10
CA ILE A 60 6.28 12.61 -6.22
C ILE A 60 7.35 12.41 -5.16
N CYS A 61 8.02 13.49 -4.79
CA CYS A 61 9.03 13.49 -3.74
C CYS A 61 8.36 13.43 -2.36
N THR A 62 8.74 12.48 -1.51
CA THR A 62 8.12 12.32 -0.18
C THR A 62 8.28 13.55 0.70
N THR A 63 9.43 14.23 0.62
CA THR A 63 9.71 15.45 1.38
C THR A 63 8.90 16.65 0.93
N SER A 64 8.35 16.61 -0.30
CA SER A 64 7.50 17.69 -0.80
C SER A 64 6.06 17.58 -0.33
N ILE A 65 5.65 16.43 0.24
CA ILE A 65 4.28 16.17 0.66
C ILE A 65 4.05 16.78 2.04
N VAL A 66 3.15 17.74 2.12
CA VAL A 66 2.78 18.44 3.37
C VAL A 66 1.50 17.92 3.98
N ARG A 67 0.59 17.38 3.17
CA ARG A 67 -0.70 16.87 3.63
C ARG A 67 -1.14 15.67 2.79
N ILE A 68 -1.74 14.70 3.47
CA ILE A 68 -2.34 13.51 2.89
C ILE A 68 -3.79 13.45 3.37
N GLN A 69 -4.73 13.48 2.44
CA GLN A 69 -6.15 13.46 2.73
C GLN A 69 -6.78 12.14 2.24
N PHE A 70 -7.61 11.55 3.08
CA PHE A 70 -8.38 10.35 2.79
C PHE A 70 -9.86 10.72 2.78
N VAL A 71 -10.52 10.52 1.63
CA VAL A 71 -11.96 10.75 1.49
C VAL A 71 -12.62 9.41 1.18
N LYS A 72 -13.50 8.97 2.07
CA LYS A 72 -14.20 7.69 1.88
C LYS A 72 -15.38 7.87 0.93
N ASP A 73 -15.38 7.13 -0.17
CA ASP A 73 -16.53 7.01 -1.06
C ASP A 73 -17.36 5.77 -0.65
N PRO A 74 -18.67 5.91 -0.40
CA PRO A 74 -19.53 4.79 -0.03
C PRO A 74 -19.68 3.70 -1.12
N ILE A 75 -19.33 3.98 -2.37
CA ILE A 75 -19.53 3.07 -3.51
C ILE A 75 -18.19 2.56 -4.09
N GLY A 76 -17.13 3.38 -4.02
CA GLY A 76 -15.93 3.19 -4.86
C GLY A 76 -14.60 2.92 -4.14
N GLY A 77 -14.53 2.99 -2.82
CA GLY A 77 -13.28 2.86 -2.05
C GLY A 77 -12.86 4.18 -1.38
N THR A 78 -11.57 4.44 -1.25
CA THR A 78 -11.04 5.67 -0.64
C THR A 78 -10.23 6.44 -1.66
N CYS A 79 -10.61 7.70 -1.89
CA CYS A 79 -9.77 8.63 -2.64
C CYS A 79 -8.68 9.15 -1.70
N VAL A 80 -7.43 9.07 -2.14
CA VAL A 80 -6.27 9.59 -1.41
C VAL A 80 -5.68 10.74 -2.22
N THR A 81 -5.55 11.89 -1.58
CA THR A 81 -4.95 13.09 -2.17
C THR A 81 -3.63 13.39 -1.47
N LEU A 82 -2.55 13.50 -2.23
CA LEU A 82 -1.26 14.01 -1.74
C LEU A 82 -1.11 15.47 -2.13
N PHE A 83 -0.96 16.35 -1.15
CA PHE A 83 -0.71 17.78 -1.35
C PHE A 83 0.76 18.09 -1.16
N ASN A 84 1.34 18.86 -2.09
CA ASN A 84 2.70 19.35 -1.99
C ASN A 84 2.78 20.80 -1.52
N GLU A 85 4.00 21.28 -1.25
CA GLU A 85 4.27 22.67 -0.82
C GLU A 85 3.86 23.75 -1.83
N SER A 86 3.68 23.40 -3.11
CA SER A 86 3.35 24.32 -4.21
C SER A 86 1.85 24.31 -4.54
N ASP A 87 0.98 23.93 -3.60
CA ASP A 87 -0.47 23.72 -3.80
C ASP A 87 -0.83 22.69 -4.89
N GLY A 88 0.13 21.87 -5.31
CA GLY A 88 -0.10 20.74 -6.20
C GLY A 88 -0.77 19.59 -5.46
N ALA A 89 -1.79 19.00 -6.09
CA ALA A 89 -2.53 17.87 -5.55
C ALA A 89 -2.45 16.66 -6.48
N LEU A 90 -2.27 15.48 -5.90
CA LEU A 90 -2.22 14.22 -6.63
C LEU A 90 -3.24 13.22 -6.06
N ASP A 91 -4.37 13.08 -6.77
CA ASP A 91 -5.46 12.19 -6.35
C ASP A 91 -5.33 10.77 -6.93
N PHE A 92 -5.58 9.75 -6.13
CA PHE A 92 -5.67 8.37 -6.60
C PHE A 92 -6.65 7.53 -5.79
N TRP A 93 -7.25 6.53 -6.44
CA TRP A 93 -8.25 5.65 -5.85
C TRP A 93 -7.64 4.39 -5.27
N VAL A 94 -7.98 4.11 -4.01
CA VAL A 94 -7.52 2.95 -3.25
C VAL A 94 -8.72 2.06 -2.88
N PRO A 95 -8.70 0.77 -3.25
CA PRO A 95 -9.69 -0.18 -2.78
C PRO A 95 -9.66 -0.33 -1.25
N GLU A 96 -10.83 -0.48 -0.62
CA GLU A 96 -10.96 -0.50 0.85
C GLU A 96 -10.13 -1.62 1.52
N HIS A 97 -9.97 -2.77 0.85
CA HIS A 97 -9.14 -3.86 1.37
C HIS A 97 -7.62 -3.55 1.38
N LEU A 98 -7.17 -2.52 0.66
CA LEU A 98 -5.77 -2.09 0.58
C LEU A 98 -5.49 -0.80 1.37
N ILE A 99 -6.52 -0.08 1.84
CA ILE A 99 -6.35 1.22 2.48
C ILE A 99 -5.43 1.19 3.71
N LYS A 100 -5.52 0.13 4.51
CA LYS A 100 -4.63 -0.06 5.68
C LYS A 100 -3.17 -0.18 5.28
N GLY A 101 -2.89 -0.88 4.18
CA GLY A 101 -1.53 -1.01 3.64
C GLY A 101 -1.03 0.32 3.09
N VAL A 102 -1.89 1.02 2.33
CA VAL A 102 -1.57 2.34 1.77
C VAL A 102 -1.27 3.36 2.85
N LYS A 103 -2.12 3.43 3.88
CA LYS A 103 -1.91 4.33 5.00
C LYS A 103 -0.61 4.01 5.74
N SER A 104 -0.30 2.73 5.96
CA SER A 104 0.94 2.31 6.63
C SER A 104 2.19 2.73 5.85
N GLU A 105 2.21 2.52 4.53
CA GLU A 105 3.31 2.95 3.66
C GLU A 105 3.46 4.47 3.66
N LEU A 106 2.36 5.22 3.51
CA LEU A 106 2.40 6.68 3.49
C LEU A 106 2.86 7.28 4.83
N VAL A 107 2.44 6.71 5.96
CA VAL A 107 2.92 7.13 7.30
C VAL A 107 4.42 6.89 7.43
N SER A 108 4.93 5.78 6.90
CA SER A 108 6.36 5.48 6.92
C SER A 108 7.17 6.38 5.96
N ALA A 109 6.63 6.64 4.78
CA ALA A 109 7.31 7.38 3.71
C ALA A 109 7.27 8.90 3.91
N CYS A 110 6.20 9.41 4.52
CA CYS A 110 5.94 10.85 4.72
C CYS A 110 5.73 11.16 6.21
N PRO A 111 6.76 11.03 7.06
CA PRO A 111 6.62 11.18 8.51
C PRO A 111 6.23 12.60 8.96
N TYR A 112 6.49 13.60 8.13
CA TYR A 112 6.20 15.01 8.43
C TYR A 112 4.88 15.51 7.82
N ALA A 113 4.19 14.68 7.02
CA ALA A 113 2.95 15.08 6.38
C ALA A 113 1.78 15.06 7.38
N GLN A 114 0.85 16.00 7.24
CA GLN A 114 -0.40 16.02 7.99
C GLN A 114 -1.38 15.00 7.42
N PHE A 115 -1.84 14.05 8.23
CA PHE A 115 -2.85 13.06 7.83
C PHE A 115 -4.26 13.55 8.22
N VAL A 116 -5.16 13.64 7.24
CA VAL A 116 -6.54 14.10 7.42
C VAL A 116 -7.52 13.06 6.86
N GLU A 117 -8.51 12.66 7.63
CA GLU A 117 -9.61 11.80 7.19
C GLU A 117 -10.91 12.62 7.15
N ILE A 118 -11.64 12.54 6.02
CA ILE A 118 -12.92 13.25 5.79
C ILE A 118 -14.00 12.24 5.43
#